data_AF-A0A2X3IDM2-F1
#
_entry.id   AF-A0A2X3IDM2-F1
#
_cell.length_a   1.000
_cell.length_b   1.000
_cell.length_c   1.000
_cell.angle_alpha   90.00
_cell.angle_beta   90.00
_cell.angle_gamma   90.00
#
_symmetry.space_group_name_H-M   'P 1'
#
loop_
_entity.id
_entity.type
_entity.pdbx_description
1 polymer ?
#
loop_
_entity_poly.entity_id
_entity_poly.type
_entity_poly.pdbx_seq_one_letter_code
_entity_poly.pdbx_strand_id
1 'polypeptide(L)'
;MSSEHKSKLSLTALVLMIFTSVYGFANMPKAFYLMGYSAIPWYIISALAFSIPYAFMMAEYGAAFRKEKGGIYSWMAKSVGPKYAFIVTFMWYSSI
;
A
#
# COMPACT_ATOMS: atom_id res chain seq x y z
N MET A 1 8.90 -38.46 2.14
CA MET A 1 8.98 -37.01 1.85
C MET A 1 7.57 -36.45 1.88
N SER A 2 7.13 -35.95 3.03
CA SER A 2 5.78 -35.37 3.19
C SER A 2 5.74 -34.00 2.54
N SER A 3 4.76 -33.79 1.65
CA SER A 3 4.52 -32.54 0.96
C SER A 3 4.16 -31.43 1.94
N GLU A 4 5.09 -30.50 2.15
CA GLU A 4 4.90 -29.21 2.83
C GLU A 4 3.73 -28.46 2.18
N HIS A 5 2.54 -28.56 2.77
CA HIS A 5 1.39 -27.76 2.40
C HIS A 5 1.65 -26.33 2.87
N LYS A 6 2.29 -25.54 2.00
CA LYS A 6 2.60 -24.12 2.22
C LYS A 6 1.29 -23.39 2.55
N SER A 7 1.03 -23.15 3.83
CA SER A 7 -0.17 -22.46 4.29
C SER A 7 -0.15 -21.05 3.70
N LYS A 8 -1.04 -20.81 2.73
CA LYS A 8 -1.23 -19.47 2.19
C LYS A 8 -2.02 -18.65 3.21
N LEU A 9 -1.65 -17.39 3.39
CA LEU A 9 -2.37 -16.48 4.28
C LEU A 9 -3.86 -16.43 3.87
N SER A 10 -4.76 -16.55 4.86
CA SER A 10 -6.19 -16.39 4.62
C SER A 10 -6.49 -14.96 4.15
N LEU A 11 -7.46 -14.80 3.27
CA LEU A 11 -7.89 -13.49 2.76
C LEU A 11 -8.24 -12.54 3.91
N THR A 12 -8.95 -13.01 4.93
CA THR A 12 -9.31 -12.21 6.10
C THR A 12 -8.09 -11.73 6.86
N ALA A 13 -7.08 -12.60 7.03
CA ALA A 13 -5.83 -12.23 7.69
C ALA A 13 -5.02 -11.21 6.85
N LEU A 14 -5.04 -11.34 5.52
CA LEU A 14 -4.42 -10.38 4.61
C LEU A 14 -5.07 -9.00 4.72
N VAL A 15 -6.40 -8.95 4.70
CA VAL A 15 -7.16 -7.69 4.81
C VAL A 15 -6.90 -7.02 6.16
N LEU A 16 -6.90 -7.78 7.25
CA LEU A 16 -6.59 -7.25 8.58
C LEU A 16 -5.17 -6.69 8.67
N MET A 17 -4.18 -7.38 8.11
CA MET A 17 -2.79 -6.92 8.08
C MET A 17 -2.63 -5.61 7.30
N ILE A 18 -3.29 -5.47 6.14
CA ILE A 18 -3.27 -4.22 5.37
C ILE A 18 -3.96 -3.11 6.16
N PHE A 19 -5.12 -3.41 6.77
CA PHE A 19 -5.87 -2.44 7.54
C PHE A 19 -5.05 -1.88 8.70
N THR A 20 -4.44 -2.74 9.53
CA THR A 20 -3.63 -2.31 10.67
C THR A 20 -2.36 -1.55 10.26
N SER A 21 -1.77 -1.88 9.10
CA SER A 21 -0.61 -1.17 8.59
C SER A 21 -0.93 0.22 8.02
N VAL A 22 -2.14 0.43 7.48
CA VAL A 22 -2.52 1.68 6.81
C VAL A 22 -3.27 2.63 7.75
N TYR A 23 -4.12 2.10 8.64
CA TYR A 23 -4.85 2.90 9.64
C TYR A 23 -3.90 3.31 10.79
N GLY A 24 -2.99 4.24 10.49
CA GLY A 24 -2.16 4.89 11.50
C GLY A 24 -3.03 5.77 12.40
N PHE A 25 -3.60 5.21 13.46
CA PHE A 25 -4.47 5.91 14.41
C PHE A 25 -3.86 7.21 14.94
N ALA A 26 -2.54 7.31 15.03
CA ALA A 26 -1.85 8.53 15.47
C ALA A 26 -2.07 9.76 14.56
N ASN A 27 -2.40 9.56 13.28
CA ASN A 27 -2.57 10.66 12.33
C ASN A 27 -3.94 11.36 12.46
N MET A 28 -4.99 10.64 12.90
CA MET A 28 -6.34 11.21 13.04
C MET A 28 -6.46 12.25 14.16
N PRO A 29 -6.00 12.00 15.40
CA PRO A 29 -6.01 13.01 16.47
C PRO A 29 -5.12 14.21 16.14
N LYS A 30 -3.98 13.99 15.46
CA LYS A 30 -3.08 15.08 15.05
C LYS A 30 -3.75 16.01 14.04
N ALA A 31 -4.44 15.46 13.04
CA ALA A 31 -5.18 16.26 12.08
C ALA A 31 -6.33 17.03 12.73
N PHE A 32 -7.06 16.40 13.65
CA PHE A 32 -8.10 17.07 14.43
C PHE A 32 -7.53 18.16 15.34
N TYR A 33 -6.37 17.93 15.97
CA TYR A 33 -5.71 18.93 16.81
C TYR A 33 -5.26 20.16 16.00
N LEU A 34 -4.76 19.96 14.78
CA LEU A 34 -4.23 21.04 13.94
C LEU A 34 -5.31 21.80 13.16
N MET A 35 -6.37 21.13 12.70
CA MET A 35 -7.37 21.72 11.79
C MET A 35 -8.83 21.56 12.26
N GLY A 36 -9.08 20.90 13.39
CA GLY A 36 -10.42 20.67 13.91
C GLY A 36 -11.35 19.99 12.91
N TYR A 37 -12.60 20.45 12.83
CA TYR A 37 -13.59 19.96 11.88
C TYR A 37 -13.27 20.32 10.42
N SER A 38 -12.44 21.33 10.18
CA SER A 38 -12.00 21.72 8.83
C SER A 38 -11.12 20.65 8.17
N ALA A 39 -10.64 19.64 8.89
CA ALA A 39 -9.96 18.48 8.33
C ALA A 39 -10.91 17.55 7.54
N ILE A 40 -12.22 17.54 7.85
CA ILE A 40 -13.18 16.57 7.29
C ILE A 40 -13.29 16.69 5.75
N PRO A 41 -13.47 17.89 5.16
CA PRO A 41 -13.50 18.03 3.71
C PRO A 41 -12.19 17.58 3.06
N TRP A 42 -11.04 17.87 3.68
CA TRP A 42 -9.73 17.45 3.18
C TRP A 42 -9.55 15.94 3.19
N TYR A 43 -10.08 15.24 4.20
CA TYR A 43 -10.10 13.78 4.23
C TYR A 43 -10.99 13.20 3.13
N ILE A 44 -12.16 13.79 2.86
CA ILE A 44 -13.06 13.36 1.78
C ILE A 44 -12.38 13.54 0.42
N ILE A 45 -11.80 14.72 0.17
CA ILE A 45 -11.08 15.00 -1.07
C ILE A 45 -9.90 14.04 -1.24
N SER A 46 -9.12 13.81 -0.18
CA SER A 46 -7.99 12.87 -0.21
C SER A 46 -8.45 11.44 -0.47
N ALA A 47 -9.57 11.03 0.12
CA ALA A 47 -10.13 9.69 -0.12
C ALA A 47 -10.53 9.51 -1.60
N LEU A 48 -11.19 10.50 -2.20
CA LEU A 48 -11.67 10.43 -3.57
C LEU A 48 -10.55 10.60 -4.60
N ALA A 49 -9.67 11.58 -4.41
CA ALA A 49 -8.64 11.94 -5.38
C ALA A 49 -7.37 11.08 -5.27
N PHE A 50 -7.09 10.52 -4.09
CA PHE A 50 -5.85 9.78 -3.84
C PHE A 50 -6.11 8.32 -3.44
N SER A 51 -6.89 8.06 -2.39
CA SER A 51 -7.04 6.70 -1.86
C SER A 51 -7.73 5.74 -2.84
N ILE A 52 -8.83 6.16 -3.49
CA ILE A 52 -9.57 5.31 -4.44
C ILE A 52 -8.72 5.00 -5.69
N PRO A 53 -8.16 5.99 -6.42
CA PRO A 53 -7.31 5.69 -7.57
C PRO A 53 -6.09 4.85 -7.19
N TYR A 54 -5.47 5.13 -6.04
CA TYR A 54 -4.34 4.35 -5.55
C TYR A 54 -4.70 2.88 -5.27
N ALA A 55 -5.85 2.63 -4.62
CA ALA A 55 -6.32 1.27 -4.39
C ALA A 55 -6.53 0.49 -5.70
N PHE A 56 -7.10 1.13 -6.72
CA PHE A 56 -7.26 0.51 -8.04
C PHE A 56 -5.92 0.22 -8.72
N MET A 57 -4.97 1.16 -8.69
CA MET A 57 -3.62 0.93 -9.22
C MET A 57 -2.94 -0.26 -8.52
N MET A 58 -2.97 -0.31 -7.19
CA MET A 58 -2.37 -1.40 -6.42
C MET A 58 -3.03 -2.75 -6.71
N ALA A 59 -4.35 -2.77 -6.89
CA ALA A 59 -5.09 -3.98 -7.27
C ALA A 59 -4.71 -4.47 -8.67
N GLU A 60 -4.59 -3.57 -9.64
CA GLU A 60 -4.21 -3.89 -11.02
C GLU A 60 -2.77 -4.42 -11.10
N TYR A 61 -1.81 -3.71 -10.47
CA TYR A 61 -0.42 -4.17 -10.42
C TYR A 61 -0.27 -5.50 -9.66
N GLY A 62 -1.01 -5.70 -8.56
CA GLY A 62 -1.04 -6.96 -7.83
C GLY A 62 -1.60 -8.13 -8.65
N ALA A 63 -2.59 -7.88 -9.51
CA ALA A 63 -3.15 -8.87 -10.41
C ALA A 63 -2.23 -9.16 -11.61
N ALA A 64 -1.67 -8.12 -12.24
CA ALA A 64 -0.79 -8.23 -13.41
C ALA A 64 0.52 -8.95 -13.09
N PHE A 65 1.08 -8.70 -11.90
CA PHE A 65 2.36 -9.27 -11.48
C PHE A 65 2.23 -10.38 -10.43
N ARG A 66 1.14 -11.16 -10.48
CA ARG A 66 0.81 -12.22 -9.50
C ARG A 66 1.86 -13.34 -9.36
N LYS A 67 2.74 -13.50 -10.35
CA LYS A 67 3.85 -14.47 -10.36
C LYS A 67 5.19 -13.88 -9.90
N GLU A 68 5.29 -12.56 -9.86
CA GLU A 68 6.49 -11.84 -9.42
C GLU A 68 6.52 -11.73 -7.90
N LYS A 69 7.69 -11.97 -7.30
CA LYS A 69 7.83 -11.99 -5.82
C LYS A 69 8.39 -10.69 -5.23
N GLY A 70 8.77 -9.71 -6.05
CA GLY A 70 9.44 -8.49 -5.59
C GLY A 70 8.53 -7.31 -5.28
N GLY A 71 7.21 -7.51 -5.21
CA GLY A 71 6.24 -6.46 -4.83
C GLY A 71 6.39 -5.19 -5.69
N ILE A 72 6.44 -4.02 -5.03
CA ILE A 72 6.54 -2.71 -5.68
C ILE A 72 7.78 -2.60 -6.57
N TYR A 73 8.92 -3.19 -6.17
CA TYR A 73 10.13 -3.17 -7.00
C TYR A 73 9.90 -3.92 -8.31
N SER A 74 9.30 -5.12 -8.27
CA SER A 74 8.97 -5.89 -9.48
C SER A 74 7.99 -5.15 -10.38
N TRP A 75 7.00 -4.47 -9.81
CA TRP A 75 6.00 -3.71 -10.56
C TRP A 75 6.65 -2.52 -11.29
N MET A 76 7.47 -1.76 -10.57
CA MET A 76 8.17 -0.59 -11.09
C MET A 76 9.26 -0.96 -12.10
N ALA A 77 10.02 -2.04 -11.84
CA ALA A 77 11.10 -2.48 -12.73
C ALA A 77 10.56 -2.92 -14.09
N LYS A 78 9.37 -3.53 -14.14
CA LYS A 78 8.71 -3.94 -15.39
C LYS A 78 7.94 -2.82 -16.07
N SER A 79 7.45 -1.82 -15.33
CA SER A 79 6.63 -0.74 -15.90
C SER A 79 7.46 0.47 -16.35
N VAL A 80 8.47 0.87 -15.59
CA VAL A 80 9.24 2.13 -15.80
C VAL A 80 10.74 1.86 -15.96
N GLY A 81 11.21 0.67 -15.55
CA GLY A 81 12.59 0.24 -15.70
C GLY A 81 13.36 0.18 -14.36
N PRO A 82 14.50 -0.53 -14.34
CA PRO A 82 15.19 -0.90 -13.11
C PRO A 82 15.81 0.28 -12.35
N LYS A 83 16.26 1.33 -13.05
CA LYS A 83 16.87 2.52 -12.41
C LYS A 83 15.87 3.25 -11.51
N TYR A 84 14.68 3.51 -12.02
CA TYR A 84 13.62 4.18 -11.27
C TYR A 84 13.06 3.28 -10.16
N ALA A 85 12.93 1.98 -10.42
CA ALA A 85 12.50 1.01 -9.42
C ALA A 85 13.43 0.98 -8.20
N PHE A 86 14.74 1.06 -8.42
CA PHE A 86 15.73 1.13 -7.34
C PHE A 86 15.57 2.41 -6.52
N ILE A 87 15.53 3.58 -7.18
CA ILE A 87 15.38 4.88 -6.49
C ILE A 87 14.11 4.91 -5.63
N VAL A 88 12.98 4.49 -6.18
CA VAL A 88 11.69 4.50 -5.46
C VAL A 88 11.69 3.52 -4.28
N THR A 89 12.25 2.33 -4.46
CA THR A 89 12.33 1.33 -3.38
C THR A 89 13.29 1.79 -2.28
N PHE A 90 14.40 2.43 -2.66
CA PHE A 90 15.36 3.00 -1.72
C PHE A 90 14.74 4.16 -0.92
N MET A 91 14.07 5.11 -1.59
CA MET A 91 13.34 6.19 -0.92
C MET A 91 12.28 5.66 0.05
N TRP A 92 11.55 4.62 -0.35
CA TRP A 92 10.56 4.00 0.55
C TRP A 92 11.23 3.41 1.79
N TYR A 93 12.35 2.71 1.64
CA TYR A 93 13.11 2.16 2.77
C TYR A 93 13.68 3.26 3.69
N SER A 94 14.12 4.40 3.13
CA SER A 94 14.61 5.54 3.92
C SER A 94 13.52 6.38 4.58
N SER A 95 12.26 6.24 4.17
CA SER A 95 11.12 6.99 4.72
C SER A 95 10.48 6.30 5.94
N ILE A 96 10.85 5.05 6.20
CA ILE A 96 10.52 4.29 7.42
C ILE A 96 11.50 4.66 8.52
#